data_AF-A0A7S3XVH4-F1
#
_entry.id   AF-A0A7S3XVH4-F1
#
_cell.length_a   1.000
_cell.length_b   1.000
_cell.length_c   1.000
_cell.angle_alpha   90.00
_cell.angle_beta   90.00
_cell.angle_gamma   90.00
#
_symmetry.space_group_name_H-M   'P 1'
#
loop_
_entity.id
_entity.type
_entity.pdbx_description
1 polymer ?
#
loop_
_entity_poly.entity_id
_entity_poly.type
_entity_poly.pdbx_seq_one_letter_code
_entity_poly.pdbx_strand_id
1 'polypeptide(L)'
;FGQEALGCAAVSPPWISMYVDGCEQRLHTDAWHGPWAYVYSLTDWENRKFSGGETMILTPNTLDYWRDFSSKEGLEEKSFVTEIEPFFNRLTIFDPRFPHGVREVKGNKDPLGARIVIHGWFTDPSPFIDGGLDEEVATTALNECLEPMYEQLQTIGRAIGVLTVRITIDGKSGNVKSALLLSNTLVPDPADFDPNDTEDTVDAVERVVYEALASAGTFPPAPGGEDTAITVPFIFE
;
A
#
# COMPACT_ATOMS: atom_id res chain seq x y z
N PHE A 1 -9.26 9.82 -0.16
CA PHE A 1 -8.10 9.03 0.35
C PHE A 1 -7.86 7.75 -0.44
N GLY A 2 -8.70 6.70 -0.38
CA GLY A 2 -8.39 5.40 -1.03
C GLY A 2 -8.08 5.52 -2.52
N GLN A 3 -8.95 6.21 -3.26
CA GLN A 3 -8.75 6.51 -4.68
C GLN A 3 -7.50 7.39 -4.91
N GLU A 4 -7.41 8.49 -4.17
CA GLU A 4 -6.33 9.46 -4.30
C GLU A 4 -4.94 8.89 -3.97
N ALA A 5 -4.79 8.15 -2.88
CA ALA A 5 -3.49 7.76 -2.35
C ALA A 5 -3.07 6.33 -2.75
N LEU A 6 -4.05 5.44 -2.97
CA LEU A 6 -3.81 4.00 -3.18
C LEU A 6 -4.38 3.49 -4.52
N GLY A 7 -5.06 4.36 -5.30
CA GLY A 7 -5.73 3.95 -6.53
C GLY A 7 -6.85 2.92 -6.32
N CYS A 8 -7.51 2.89 -5.16
CA CYS A 8 -8.58 1.93 -4.87
C CYS A 8 -9.95 2.61 -4.82
N ALA A 9 -10.89 2.16 -5.65
CA ALA A 9 -12.24 2.75 -5.76
C ALA A 9 -13.16 2.40 -4.59
N ALA A 10 -12.89 1.30 -3.90
CA ALA A 10 -13.76 0.80 -2.85
C ALA A 10 -12.97 0.37 -1.61
N VAL A 11 -13.75 0.08 -0.55
CA VAL A 11 -13.28 -0.65 0.62
C VAL A 11 -14.23 -1.81 0.85
N SER A 12 -13.71 -2.91 1.41
CA SER A 12 -14.53 -4.01 1.88
C SER A 12 -15.56 -3.54 2.91
N PRO A 13 -16.68 -4.26 3.12
CA PRO A 13 -17.55 -4.02 4.26
C PRO A 13 -16.73 -4.01 5.56
N PRO A 14 -16.72 -2.89 6.31
CA PRO A 14 -15.81 -2.75 7.45
C PRO A 14 -16.26 -3.61 8.62
N TRP A 15 -15.29 -4.08 9.40
CA TRP A 15 -15.52 -4.74 10.67
C TRP A 15 -15.18 -3.81 11.83
N ILE A 16 -15.99 -3.87 12.88
CA ILE A 16 -15.70 -3.20 14.15
C ILE A 16 -15.28 -4.28 15.13
N SER A 17 -14.08 -4.14 15.70
CA SER A 17 -13.56 -5.07 16.69
C SER A 17 -13.28 -4.34 18.01
N MET A 18 -13.70 -4.96 19.09
CA MET A 18 -13.47 -4.50 20.46
C MET A 18 -12.63 -5.55 21.19
N TYR A 19 -11.46 -5.17 21.68
CA TYR A 19 -10.54 -6.04 22.40
C TYR A 19 -10.52 -5.64 23.87
N VAL A 20 -10.85 -6.58 24.74
CA VAL A 20 -10.78 -6.48 26.20
C VAL A 20 -9.72 -7.46 26.72
N ASP A 21 -9.55 -7.53 28.04
CA ASP A 21 -8.61 -8.44 28.71
C ASP A 21 -8.65 -9.87 28.15
N GLY A 22 -7.49 -10.37 27.73
CA GLY A 22 -7.29 -11.68 27.12
C GLY A 22 -7.59 -11.76 25.62
N CYS A 23 -8.13 -10.71 25.00
CA CYS A 23 -8.30 -10.67 23.55
C CYS A 23 -6.94 -10.47 22.86
N GLU A 24 -6.67 -11.29 21.85
CA GLU A 24 -5.52 -11.18 20.95
C GLU A 24 -5.94 -11.52 19.52
N GLN A 25 -5.08 -11.23 18.55
CA GLN A 25 -5.13 -11.83 17.23
C GLN A 25 -3.75 -12.33 16.90
N ARG A 26 -3.63 -13.64 16.66
CA ARG A 26 -2.36 -14.27 16.33
C ARG A 26 -1.92 -13.91 14.91
N LEU A 27 -0.65 -14.16 14.60
CA LEU A 27 -0.10 -13.90 13.28
C LEU A 27 -0.88 -14.65 12.19
N HIS A 28 -1.30 -13.89 11.17
CA HIS A 28 -2.01 -14.36 9.99
C HIS A 28 -1.70 -13.41 8.81
N THR A 29 -2.13 -13.78 7.61
CA THR A 29 -2.04 -12.93 6.42
C THR A 29 -3.42 -12.84 5.77
N ASP A 30 -3.67 -11.71 5.11
CA ASP A 30 -4.95 -11.40 4.48
C ASP A 30 -4.79 -11.13 2.97
N ALA A 31 -3.80 -11.78 2.36
CA ALA A 31 -3.31 -11.52 1.01
C ALA A 31 -4.40 -11.52 -0.09
N TRP A 32 -5.49 -12.25 0.11
CA TRP A 32 -6.55 -12.45 -0.89
C TRP A 32 -7.63 -11.36 -0.89
N HIS A 33 -7.64 -10.47 0.11
CA HIS A 33 -8.75 -9.54 0.32
C HIS A 33 -8.63 -8.21 -0.45
N GLY A 34 -7.41 -7.77 -0.74
CA GLY A 34 -7.14 -6.53 -1.46
C GLY A 34 -5.66 -6.13 -1.34
N PRO A 35 -5.20 -5.11 -2.06
CA PRO A 35 -3.79 -4.70 -2.04
C PRO A 35 -3.35 -4.03 -0.74
N TRP A 36 -4.29 -3.48 0.03
CA TRP A 36 -3.99 -2.75 1.26
C TRP A 36 -5.00 -3.09 2.35
N ALA A 37 -4.51 -3.54 3.51
CA ALA A 37 -5.31 -3.62 4.73
C ALA A 37 -5.28 -2.27 5.46
N TYR A 38 -6.35 -1.99 6.21
CA TYR A 38 -6.39 -0.83 7.08
C TYR A 38 -6.94 -1.16 8.48
N VAL A 39 -6.43 -0.42 9.46
CA VAL A 39 -6.95 -0.36 10.82
C VAL A 39 -7.11 1.11 11.19
N TYR A 40 -8.34 1.56 11.34
CA TYR A 40 -8.70 2.88 11.83
C TYR A 40 -9.06 2.82 13.31
N SER A 41 -8.29 3.49 14.16
CA SER A 41 -8.44 3.38 15.60
C SER A 41 -9.41 4.41 16.18
N LEU A 42 -10.32 3.91 17.01
CA LEU A 42 -11.21 4.68 17.89
C LEU A 42 -10.80 4.56 19.37
N THR A 43 -9.60 4.03 19.64
CA THR A 43 -9.13 3.73 20.99
C THR A 43 -8.62 4.99 21.68
N ASP A 44 -9.11 5.28 22.89
CA ASP A 44 -8.55 6.31 23.78
C ASP A 44 -7.21 5.81 24.36
N TRP A 45 -6.19 5.76 23.50
CA TRP A 45 -4.92 5.10 23.80
C TRP A 45 -4.15 5.78 24.93
N GLU A 46 -4.19 7.11 25.02
CA GLU A 46 -3.47 7.86 26.04
C GLU A 46 -4.04 7.64 27.44
N ASN A 47 -5.37 7.50 27.57
CA ASN A 47 -6.04 7.30 28.85
C ASN A 47 -6.48 5.83 29.08
N ARG A 48 -5.94 4.91 28.29
CA ARG A 48 -6.31 3.49 28.35
C ARG A 48 -6.03 2.88 29.72
N LYS A 49 -6.88 1.93 30.12
CA LYS A 49 -6.75 1.17 31.37
C LYS A 49 -6.19 -0.23 31.16
N PHE A 50 -5.53 -0.46 30.03
CA PHE A 50 -4.96 -1.75 29.64
C PHE A 50 -3.57 -1.58 29.03
N SER A 51 -2.78 -2.65 29.02
CA SER A 51 -1.54 -2.78 28.26
C SER A 51 -1.74 -3.72 27.06
N GLY A 52 -0.86 -3.65 26.07
CA GLY A 52 -1.00 -4.43 24.84
C GLY A 52 -2.02 -3.82 23.88
N GLY A 53 -2.45 -4.60 22.88
CA GLY A 53 -3.34 -4.12 21.83
C GLY A 53 -2.65 -3.37 20.68
N GLU A 54 -1.32 -3.31 20.64
CA GLU A 54 -0.61 -2.83 19.46
C GLU A 54 -0.88 -3.77 18.27
N THR A 55 -1.02 -3.20 17.08
CA THR A 55 -0.94 -4.00 15.86
C THR A 55 0.52 -4.42 15.69
N MET A 56 0.76 -5.71 15.48
CA MET A 56 2.09 -6.27 15.23
C MET A 56 2.20 -6.66 13.76
N ILE A 57 3.23 -6.18 13.08
CA ILE A 57 3.55 -6.56 11.68
C ILE A 57 4.94 -7.18 11.67
N LEU A 58 5.05 -8.41 11.18
CA LEU A 58 6.32 -9.11 11.07
C LEU A 58 7.21 -8.41 10.04
N THR A 59 8.47 -8.16 10.38
CA THR A 59 9.42 -7.54 9.47
C THR A 59 9.84 -8.53 8.38
N PRO A 60 10.07 -8.08 7.13
CA PRO A 60 10.48 -8.97 6.03
C PRO A 60 11.71 -9.83 6.38
N ASN A 61 12.71 -9.23 7.04
CA ASN A 61 13.95 -9.92 7.44
C ASN A 61 13.73 -11.09 8.41
N THR A 62 12.59 -11.12 9.12
CA THR A 62 12.25 -12.25 9.98
C THR A 62 12.01 -13.53 9.17
N LEU A 63 11.49 -13.39 7.95
CA LEU A 63 11.23 -14.51 7.06
C LEU A 63 12.52 -15.03 6.39
N ASP A 64 13.60 -14.25 6.39
CA ASP A 64 14.93 -14.60 5.86
C ASP A 64 16.02 -14.58 6.96
N TYR A 65 15.65 -15.03 8.16
CA TYR A 65 16.45 -14.89 9.39
C TYR A 65 17.91 -15.36 9.26
N TRP A 66 18.15 -16.46 8.56
CA TRP A 66 19.47 -17.10 8.54
C TRP A 66 20.48 -16.42 7.61
N ARG A 67 20.02 -15.61 6.65
CA ARG A 67 20.90 -14.93 5.70
C ARG A 67 21.82 -13.94 6.40
N ASP A 68 21.30 -13.22 7.38
CA ASP A 68 22.01 -12.16 8.12
C ASP A 68 22.25 -12.54 9.60
N PHE A 69 22.11 -13.82 9.96
CA PHE A 69 22.25 -14.26 11.34
C PHE A 69 23.64 -13.97 11.92
N SER A 70 23.67 -13.33 13.08
CA SER A 70 24.89 -13.06 13.85
C SER A 70 24.78 -13.63 15.25
N SER A 71 25.65 -14.59 15.60
CA SER A 71 25.73 -15.16 16.96
C SER A 71 26.26 -14.18 18.02
N LYS A 72 26.65 -12.97 17.60
CA LYS A 72 27.14 -11.90 18.49
C LYS A 72 26.05 -10.89 18.85
N GLU A 73 24.91 -10.95 18.19
CA GLU A 73 23.80 -10.02 18.39
C GLU A 73 22.63 -10.74 19.06
N GLY A 74 22.23 -10.24 20.22
CA GLY A 74 21.00 -10.70 20.86
C GLY A 74 19.79 -10.09 20.15
N LEU A 75 18.77 -10.91 19.90
CA LEU A 75 17.53 -10.46 19.27
C LEU A 75 16.38 -10.64 20.25
N GLU A 76 15.50 -9.65 20.28
CA GLU A 76 14.30 -9.61 21.11
C GLU A 76 13.07 -9.55 20.20
N GLU A 77 11.85 -9.68 20.75
CA GLU A 77 10.60 -9.65 19.95
C GLU A 77 10.54 -8.44 19.01
N LYS A 78 10.97 -7.27 19.49
CA LYS A 78 11.01 -6.01 18.73
C LYS A 78 11.98 -6.01 17.55
N SER A 79 12.89 -6.99 17.47
CA SER A 79 13.74 -7.22 16.31
C SER A 79 12.97 -7.85 15.14
N PHE A 80 11.85 -8.51 15.44
CA PHE A 80 11.07 -9.29 14.47
C PHE A 80 9.75 -8.63 14.09
N VAL A 81 9.19 -7.77 14.95
CA VAL A 81 7.91 -7.11 14.71
C VAL A 81 8.02 -5.60 14.80
N THR A 82 7.33 -4.93 13.88
CA THR A 82 6.97 -3.53 14.04
C THR A 82 5.67 -3.47 14.83
N GLU A 83 5.68 -2.74 15.94
CA GLU A 83 4.51 -2.50 16.77
C GLU A 83 3.92 -1.13 16.46
N ILE A 84 2.59 -1.07 16.35
CA ILE A 84 1.88 0.13 15.95
C ILE A 84 0.76 0.40 16.96
N GLU A 85 0.96 1.36 17.86
CA GLU A 85 0.05 1.70 18.96
C GLU A 85 -1.23 2.34 18.43
N PRO A 86 -2.45 1.81 18.65
CA PRO A 86 -3.68 2.29 18.02
C PRO A 86 -4.16 3.65 18.59
N PHE A 87 -3.42 4.73 18.40
CA PHE A 87 -3.83 6.08 18.81
C PHE A 87 -5.17 6.49 18.21
N PHE A 88 -5.98 7.21 18.98
CA PHE A 88 -7.29 7.70 18.54
C PHE A 88 -7.19 8.47 17.21
N ASN A 89 -8.15 8.23 16.31
CA ASN A 89 -8.25 8.90 15.02
C ASN A 89 -7.02 8.68 14.10
N ARG A 90 -6.27 7.59 14.30
CA ARG A 90 -5.20 7.20 13.40
C ARG A 90 -5.66 6.10 12.43
N LEU A 91 -5.38 6.31 11.15
CA LEU A 91 -5.49 5.31 10.10
C LEU A 91 -4.12 4.65 9.89
N THR A 92 -4.02 3.35 10.15
CA THR A 92 -2.85 2.53 9.82
C THR A 92 -3.16 1.73 8.57
N ILE A 93 -2.28 1.77 7.57
CA ILE A 93 -2.43 1.08 6.29
C ILE A 93 -1.15 0.29 6.03
N PHE A 94 -1.29 -0.93 5.55
CA PHE A 94 -0.15 -1.82 5.30
C PHE A 94 -0.49 -2.87 4.25
N ASP A 95 0.55 -3.48 3.70
CA ASP A 95 0.43 -4.62 2.79
C ASP A 95 -0.07 -5.87 3.55
N PRO A 96 -1.25 -6.42 3.20
CA PRO A 96 -1.85 -7.54 3.93
C PRO A 96 -1.12 -8.86 3.74
N ARG A 97 -0.11 -8.93 2.86
CA ARG A 97 0.74 -10.09 2.67
C ARG A 97 1.75 -10.25 3.82
N PHE A 98 2.08 -9.18 4.54
CA PHE A 98 2.92 -9.30 5.72
C PHE A 98 2.17 -10.03 6.85
N PRO A 99 2.76 -11.06 7.47
CA PRO A 99 2.17 -11.68 8.66
C PRO A 99 1.96 -10.65 9.76
N HIS A 100 0.75 -10.56 10.29
CA HIS A 100 0.39 -9.54 11.26
C HIS A 100 -0.65 -10.03 12.28
N GLY A 101 -0.83 -9.28 13.35
CA GLY A 101 -1.74 -9.62 14.44
C GLY A 101 -1.96 -8.45 15.40
N VAL A 102 -2.58 -8.74 16.54
CA VAL A 102 -2.85 -7.78 17.62
C VAL A 102 -2.34 -8.36 18.91
N ARG A 103 -1.45 -7.62 19.60
CA ARG A 103 -0.92 -8.05 20.89
C ARG A 103 -2.05 -8.22 21.89
N GLU A 104 -1.94 -9.25 22.73
CA GLU A 104 -2.88 -9.54 23.80
C GLU A 104 -3.14 -8.29 24.66
N VAL A 105 -4.41 -7.89 24.75
CA VAL A 105 -4.87 -6.82 25.65
C VAL A 105 -4.94 -7.36 27.07
N LYS A 106 -4.35 -6.64 28.04
CA LYS A 106 -4.31 -7.03 29.46
C LYS A 106 -4.77 -5.91 30.38
N GLY A 107 -5.64 -6.22 31.33
CA GLY A 107 -5.97 -5.38 32.48
C GLY A 107 -7.39 -4.81 32.50
N ASN A 108 -8.07 -4.62 31.36
CA ASN A 108 -9.42 -4.06 31.33
C ASN A 108 -10.45 -5.00 30.69
N LYS A 109 -11.48 -5.37 31.45
CA LYS A 109 -12.62 -6.19 30.98
C LYS A 109 -13.84 -5.37 30.56
N ASP A 110 -13.89 -4.09 30.92
CA ASP A 110 -15.00 -3.21 30.59
C ASP A 110 -14.93 -2.81 29.10
N PRO A 111 -15.94 -3.15 28.27
CA PRO A 111 -15.97 -2.76 26.86
C PRO A 111 -15.88 -1.24 26.64
N LEU A 112 -16.30 -0.41 27.61
CA LEU A 112 -16.19 1.06 27.50
C LEU A 112 -14.74 1.56 27.53
N GLY A 113 -13.80 0.74 28.00
CA GLY A 113 -12.37 1.02 27.95
C GLY A 113 -11.60 0.03 27.07
N ALA A 114 -12.27 -0.62 26.12
CA ALA A 114 -11.64 -1.56 25.19
C ALA A 114 -10.72 -0.84 24.20
N ARG A 115 -9.84 -1.60 23.54
CA ARG A 115 -9.28 -1.19 22.25
C ARG A 115 -10.38 -1.34 21.20
N ILE A 116 -10.73 -0.26 20.53
CA ILE A 116 -11.79 -0.22 19.51
C ILE A 116 -11.17 0.21 18.19
N VAL A 117 -11.39 -0.60 17.16
CA VAL A 117 -10.92 -0.32 15.79
C VAL A 117 -11.99 -0.65 14.76
N ILE A 118 -11.96 0.08 13.65
CA ILE A 118 -12.62 -0.27 12.40
C ILE A 118 -11.54 -0.79 11.45
N HIS A 119 -11.76 -1.93 10.80
CA HIS A 119 -10.76 -2.50 9.90
C HIS A 119 -11.39 -3.18 8.69
N GLY A 120 -10.57 -3.39 7.67
CA GLY A 120 -10.95 -3.98 6.40
C GLY A 120 -9.84 -3.79 5.37
N TRP A 121 -10.20 -3.85 4.10
CA TRP A 121 -9.26 -3.73 2.99
C TRP A 121 -9.74 -2.67 1.99
N PHE A 122 -8.79 -2.00 1.35
CA PHE A 122 -9.06 -1.27 0.12
C PHE A 122 -9.19 -2.28 -1.02
N THR A 123 -10.17 -2.08 -1.89
CA THR A 123 -10.53 -3.00 -2.97
C THR A 123 -10.75 -2.23 -4.27
N ASP A 124 -10.90 -2.98 -5.36
CA ASP A 124 -11.16 -2.47 -6.71
C ASP A 124 -10.11 -1.43 -7.14
N PRO A 125 -8.85 -1.84 -7.36
CA PRO A 125 -7.84 -0.93 -7.88
C PRO A 125 -8.26 -0.45 -9.27
N SER A 126 -8.39 0.86 -9.43
CA SER A 126 -8.75 1.49 -10.69
C SER A 126 -8.12 2.87 -10.80
N PRO A 127 -7.86 3.36 -12.03
CA PRO A 127 -7.50 4.76 -12.22
C PRO A 127 -8.52 5.70 -11.56
N PHE A 128 -8.02 6.78 -10.97
CA PHE A 128 -8.83 7.85 -10.41
C PHE A 128 -8.39 9.18 -11.01
N ILE A 129 -9.34 9.88 -11.64
CA ILE A 129 -9.12 11.12 -12.37
C ILE A 129 -9.84 12.25 -11.62
N ASP A 130 -9.11 13.32 -11.31
CA ASP A 130 -9.64 14.50 -10.62
C ASP A 130 -9.12 15.78 -11.31
N GLY A 131 -9.99 16.74 -11.56
CA GLY A 131 -9.65 18.02 -12.19
C GLY A 131 -10.31 18.26 -13.54
N GLY A 132 -9.60 18.98 -14.42
CA GLY A 132 -10.20 19.62 -15.60
C GLY A 132 -10.49 18.74 -16.81
N LEU A 133 -9.86 17.57 -16.94
CA LEU A 133 -10.11 16.65 -18.06
C LEU A 133 -11.32 15.76 -17.81
N ASP A 134 -12.07 15.52 -18.89
CA ASP A 134 -13.10 14.50 -18.91
C ASP A 134 -12.48 13.10 -18.73
N GLU A 135 -13.18 12.23 -17.99
CA GLU A 135 -12.70 10.91 -17.61
C GLU A 135 -12.42 10.01 -18.82
N GLU A 136 -13.29 10.04 -19.83
CA GLU A 136 -13.15 9.22 -21.05
C GLU A 136 -11.92 9.67 -21.83
N VAL A 137 -11.78 10.99 -21.99
CA VAL A 137 -10.65 11.61 -22.71
C VAL A 137 -9.32 11.32 -22.02
N ALA A 138 -9.25 11.48 -20.71
CA ALA A 138 -8.07 11.20 -19.92
C ALA A 138 -7.70 9.71 -19.95
N THR A 139 -8.69 8.82 -19.90
CA THR A 139 -8.49 7.37 -19.99
C THR A 139 -7.95 6.95 -21.36
N THR A 140 -8.49 7.49 -22.45
CA THR A 140 -7.95 7.21 -23.80
C THR A 140 -6.49 7.62 -23.92
N ALA A 141 -6.16 8.86 -23.55
CA ALA A 141 -4.78 9.36 -23.61
C ALA A 141 -3.84 8.56 -22.69
N LEU A 142 -4.29 8.19 -21.49
CA LEU A 142 -3.52 7.35 -20.58
C LEU A 142 -3.21 5.99 -21.22
N ASN A 143 -4.20 5.32 -21.81
CA ASN A 143 -3.99 4.00 -22.42
C ASN A 143 -2.97 4.03 -23.56
N GLU A 144 -3.01 5.07 -24.41
CA GLU A 144 -2.00 5.27 -25.47
C GLU A 144 -0.58 5.43 -24.90
N CYS A 145 -0.44 6.06 -23.74
CA CYS A 145 0.85 6.23 -23.07
C CYS A 145 1.36 4.94 -22.43
N LEU A 146 0.45 4.08 -21.96
CA LEU A 146 0.79 2.82 -21.30
C LEU A 146 1.12 1.69 -22.29
N GLU A 147 0.70 1.78 -23.56
CA GLU A 147 0.90 0.70 -24.52
C GLU A 147 2.38 0.30 -24.72
N PRO A 148 3.33 1.24 -24.94
CA PRO A 148 4.76 0.89 -25.07
C PRO A 148 5.39 0.40 -23.75
N MET A 149 4.83 0.82 -22.61
CA MET A 149 5.31 0.41 -21.29
C MET A 149 5.15 -1.11 -21.11
N TYR A 150 4.01 -1.68 -21.54
CA TYR A 150 3.77 -3.12 -21.40
C TYR A 150 4.78 -3.96 -22.18
N GLU A 151 5.26 -3.49 -23.34
CA GLU A 151 6.33 -4.18 -24.08
C GLU A 151 7.66 -4.16 -23.31
N GLN A 152 7.99 -3.03 -22.66
CA GLN A 152 9.21 -2.91 -21.86
C GLN A 152 9.14 -3.77 -20.59
N LEU A 153 7.98 -3.82 -19.91
CA LEU A 153 7.77 -4.64 -18.72
C LEU A 153 7.94 -6.14 -19.00
N GLN A 154 7.77 -6.60 -20.24
CA GLN A 154 8.02 -8.00 -20.62
C GLN A 154 9.52 -8.36 -20.71
N THR A 155 10.41 -7.36 -20.68
CA THR A 155 11.86 -7.56 -20.81
C THR A 155 12.60 -7.59 -19.47
N ILE A 156 11.90 -7.31 -18.37
CA ILE A 156 12.44 -7.29 -17.02
C ILE A 156 11.93 -8.50 -16.22
N GLY A 157 12.56 -8.77 -15.07
CA GLY A 157 12.10 -9.82 -14.14
C GLY A 157 10.68 -9.58 -13.66
N ARG A 158 9.98 -10.65 -13.23
CA ARG A 158 8.60 -10.52 -12.74
C ARG A 158 8.59 -9.98 -11.32
N ALA A 159 7.64 -9.08 -11.06
CA ALA A 159 7.31 -8.60 -9.72
C ALA A 159 5.86 -8.96 -9.38
N ILE A 160 5.54 -8.98 -8.10
CA ILE A 160 4.20 -9.24 -7.58
C ILE A 160 3.79 -8.11 -6.63
N GLY A 161 2.59 -7.57 -6.81
CA GLY A 161 2.02 -6.55 -5.94
C GLY A 161 1.39 -5.41 -6.71
N VAL A 162 1.29 -4.26 -6.06
CA VAL A 162 0.69 -3.04 -6.60
C VAL A 162 1.64 -1.86 -6.44
N LEU A 163 1.81 -1.14 -7.54
CA LEU A 163 2.50 0.14 -7.64
C LEU A 163 1.48 1.23 -7.96
N THR A 164 1.41 2.30 -7.18
CA THR A 164 0.48 3.41 -7.43
C THR A 164 1.27 4.68 -7.69
N VAL A 165 1.04 5.26 -8.87
CA VAL A 165 1.70 6.50 -9.31
C VAL A 165 0.63 7.54 -9.62
N ARG A 166 0.87 8.79 -9.24
CA ARG A 166 0.07 9.92 -9.66
C ARG A 166 0.82 10.78 -10.66
N ILE A 167 0.21 11.00 -11.82
CA ILE A 167 0.63 12.05 -12.75
C ILE A 167 -0.24 13.30 -12.56
N THR A 168 0.37 14.47 -12.75
CA THR A 168 -0.35 15.75 -12.85
C THR A 168 -0.15 16.30 -14.24
N ILE A 169 -1.25 16.63 -14.91
CA ILE A 169 -1.29 17.14 -16.28
C ILE A 169 -1.59 18.63 -16.22
N ASP A 170 -0.82 19.42 -16.97
CA ASP A 170 -1.09 20.84 -17.15
C ASP A 170 -2.37 21.06 -17.94
N GLY A 171 -3.34 21.76 -17.37
CA GLY A 171 -4.65 21.97 -18.00
C GLY A 171 -4.59 22.77 -19.30
N LYS A 172 -3.54 23.57 -19.53
CA LYS A 172 -3.45 24.45 -20.71
C LYS A 172 -2.72 23.82 -21.88
N SER A 173 -1.69 23.04 -21.59
CA SER A 173 -0.81 22.44 -22.60
C SER A 173 -1.02 20.95 -22.74
N GLY A 174 -1.64 20.29 -21.76
CA GLY A 174 -1.81 18.84 -21.73
C GLY A 174 -0.52 18.06 -21.47
N ASN A 175 0.57 18.75 -21.13
CA ASN A 175 1.83 18.09 -20.77
C ASN A 175 1.77 17.54 -19.35
N VAL A 176 2.41 16.40 -19.11
CA VAL A 176 2.66 15.90 -17.76
C VAL A 176 3.65 16.83 -17.04
N LYS A 177 3.23 17.42 -15.92
CA LYS A 177 4.02 18.29 -15.04
C LYS A 177 4.89 17.50 -14.07
N SER A 178 4.36 16.39 -13.57
CA SER A 178 5.01 15.57 -12.55
C SER A 178 4.43 14.17 -12.53
N ALA A 179 5.26 13.20 -12.17
CA ALA A 179 4.87 11.86 -11.76
C ALA A 179 5.35 11.65 -10.32
N LEU A 180 4.50 11.11 -9.45
CA LEU A 180 4.78 10.89 -8.03
C LEU A 180 4.44 9.46 -7.64
N LEU A 181 5.40 8.74 -7.09
CA LEU A 181 5.14 7.47 -6.42
C LEU A 181 4.31 7.72 -5.16
N LEU A 182 3.14 7.10 -5.05
CA LEU A 182 2.25 7.23 -3.89
C LEU A 182 2.36 6.05 -2.94
N SER A 183 2.38 4.84 -3.49
CA SER A 183 2.50 3.61 -2.71
C SER A 183 3.11 2.48 -3.54
N ASN A 184 3.94 1.65 -2.90
CA ASN A 184 4.57 0.51 -3.53
C ASN A 184 4.50 -0.72 -2.61
N THR A 185 4.02 -1.84 -3.12
CA THR A 185 4.11 -3.17 -2.48
C THR A 185 4.92 -4.16 -3.31
N LEU A 186 5.50 -3.77 -4.44
CA LEU A 186 6.19 -4.71 -5.32
C LEU A 186 7.28 -5.49 -4.57
N VAL A 187 7.28 -6.79 -4.82
CA VAL A 187 8.36 -7.71 -4.46
C VAL A 187 8.74 -8.51 -5.70
N PRO A 188 10.00 -8.92 -5.88
CA PRO A 188 10.36 -9.83 -6.97
C PRO A 188 9.58 -11.15 -6.85
N ASP A 189 9.17 -11.73 -7.99
CA ASP A 189 8.58 -13.07 -8.00
C ASP A 189 9.65 -14.08 -7.52
N PRO A 190 9.40 -14.84 -6.43
CA PRO A 190 10.35 -15.83 -5.95
C PRO A 190 10.74 -16.89 -7.00
N ALA A 191 9.90 -17.13 -8.01
CA ALA A 191 10.20 -18.05 -9.11
C ALA A 191 11.29 -17.53 -10.07
N ASP A 192 11.52 -16.21 -10.10
CA ASP A 192 12.57 -15.57 -10.90
C ASP A 192 13.85 -15.29 -10.09
N PHE A 193 13.94 -15.77 -8.84
CA PHE A 193 15.12 -15.57 -8.01
C PHE A 193 16.38 -16.20 -8.63
N ASP A 194 17.31 -15.35 -9.08
CA ASP A 194 18.68 -15.72 -9.43
C ASP A 194 19.66 -15.04 -8.46
N PRO A 195 20.45 -15.79 -7.67
CA PRO A 195 21.42 -15.21 -6.75
C PRO A 195 22.56 -14.45 -7.43
N ASN A 196 22.70 -14.53 -8.75
CA ASN A 196 23.66 -13.77 -9.55
C ASN A 196 23.04 -12.55 -10.22
N ASP A 197 21.73 -12.38 -10.16
CA ASP A 197 21.09 -11.17 -10.64
C ASP A 197 21.44 -10.01 -9.71
N THR A 198 21.98 -8.97 -10.31
CA THR A 198 22.37 -7.73 -9.63
C THR A 198 21.39 -6.60 -9.89
N GLU A 199 20.45 -6.78 -10.84
CA GLU A 199 19.41 -5.81 -11.13
C GLU A 199 18.25 -6.00 -10.15
N ASP A 200 17.91 -4.93 -9.43
CA ASP A 200 16.74 -4.95 -8.56
C ASP A 200 15.49 -4.86 -9.46
N THR A 201 14.77 -5.98 -9.56
CA THR A 201 13.56 -6.09 -10.37
C THR A 201 12.51 -5.04 -9.98
N VAL A 202 12.39 -4.68 -8.70
CA VAL A 202 11.43 -3.68 -8.24
C VAL A 202 11.82 -2.29 -8.76
N ASP A 203 13.10 -1.93 -8.63
CA ASP A 203 13.62 -0.66 -9.14
C ASP A 203 13.47 -0.57 -10.68
N ALA A 204 13.68 -1.68 -11.39
CA ALA A 204 13.51 -1.74 -12.84
C ALA A 204 12.04 -1.52 -13.24
N VAL A 205 11.09 -2.17 -12.56
CA VAL A 205 9.65 -1.95 -12.77
C VAL A 205 9.27 -0.50 -12.48
N GLU A 206 9.67 0.04 -11.33
CA GLU A 206 9.39 1.44 -10.96
C GLU A 206 9.88 2.41 -12.02
N ARG A 207 11.12 2.21 -12.50
CA ARG A 207 11.74 3.05 -13.51
C ARG A 207 10.97 3.01 -14.83
N VAL A 208 10.61 1.82 -15.32
CA VAL A 208 9.84 1.66 -16.57
C VAL A 208 8.48 2.36 -16.46
N VAL A 209 7.76 2.15 -15.36
CA VAL A 209 6.45 2.81 -15.13
C VAL A 209 6.60 4.32 -15.04
N TYR A 210 7.60 4.81 -14.31
CA TYR A 210 7.87 6.23 -14.17
C TYR A 210 8.26 6.88 -15.50
N GLU A 211 9.16 6.27 -16.25
CA GLU A 211 9.59 6.75 -17.57
C GLU A 211 8.41 6.78 -18.54
N ALA A 212 7.57 5.76 -18.58
CA ALA A 212 6.38 5.74 -19.42
C ALA A 212 5.37 6.85 -19.06
N LEU A 213 5.15 7.09 -17.77
CA LEU A 213 4.23 8.14 -17.30
C LEU A 213 4.80 9.55 -17.43
N ALA A 214 6.12 9.71 -17.31
CA ALA A 214 6.80 11.00 -17.47
C ALA A 214 7.03 11.37 -18.95
N SER A 215 7.21 10.36 -19.82
CA SER A 215 7.31 10.51 -21.27
C SER A 215 5.98 10.32 -21.99
N ALA A 216 4.90 10.07 -21.23
CA ALA A 216 3.53 10.01 -21.70
C ALA A 216 3.27 11.17 -22.66
N GLY A 217 2.61 10.88 -23.78
CA GLY A 217 2.31 11.85 -24.82
C GLY A 217 1.58 13.08 -24.30
N THR A 218 1.31 14.03 -25.20
CA THR A 218 0.49 15.19 -24.85
C THR A 218 -0.95 14.72 -24.64
N PHE A 219 -1.44 14.82 -23.40
CA PHE A 219 -2.87 14.79 -23.14
C PHE A 219 -3.50 15.98 -23.86
N PRO A 220 -4.80 15.94 -24.20
CA PRO A 220 -5.46 17.14 -24.68
C PRO A 220 -5.50 18.20 -23.57
N PRO A 221 -5.51 19.50 -23.91
CA PRO A 221 -5.78 20.55 -22.94
C PRO A 221 -7.18 20.41 -22.31
N ALA A 222 -7.27 20.70 -21.02
CA ALA A 222 -8.53 20.68 -20.28
C ALA A 222 -9.44 21.87 -20.67
N PRO A 223 -10.75 21.65 -20.85
CA PRO A 223 -11.72 22.74 -20.98
C PRO A 223 -11.68 23.65 -19.74
N GLY A 224 -11.20 24.90 -19.91
CA GLY A 224 -11.04 25.86 -18.81
C GLY A 224 -9.62 25.97 -18.25
N GLY A 225 -8.70 25.10 -18.67
CA GLY A 225 -7.28 25.19 -18.34
C GLY A 225 -6.92 24.78 -16.91
N GLU A 226 -7.80 24.04 -16.24
CA GLU A 226 -7.56 23.45 -14.92
C GLU A 226 -6.70 22.18 -15.04
N ASP A 227 -5.74 22.02 -14.13
CA ASP A 227 -4.88 20.83 -14.10
C ASP A 227 -5.68 19.57 -13.79
N THR A 228 -5.16 18.42 -14.20
CA THR A 228 -5.78 17.11 -13.90
C THR A 228 -4.78 16.22 -13.18
N ALA A 229 -5.18 15.63 -12.06
CA ALA A 229 -4.44 14.58 -11.38
C ALA A 229 -5.02 13.22 -11.78
N ILE A 230 -4.17 12.31 -12.26
CA ILE A 230 -4.54 10.92 -12.54
C ILE A 230 -3.72 10.02 -11.62
N THR A 231 -4.41 9.31 -10.73
CA THR A 231 -3.82 8.27 -9.87
C THR A 231 -4.03 6.92 -10.52
N VAL A 232 -2.95 6.20 -10.82
CA VAL A 232 -2.97 4.95 -11.58
C VAL A 232 -2.37 3.82 -10.73
N PRO A 233 -3.16 2.80 -10.38
CA PRO A 233 -2.65 1.56 -9.81
C PRO A 233 -2.22 0.59 -10.91
N PHE A 234 -1.00 0.09 -10.84
CA PHE A 234 -0.46 -0.99 -11.65
C PHE A 234 -0.42 -2.26 -10.80
N ILE A 235 -1.12 -3.30 -11.26
CA ILE A 235 -1.21 -4.60 -10.58
C ILE A 235 -0.30 -5.58 -11.31
N PHE A 236 0.54 -6.28 -10.55
CA PHE A 236 1.47 -7.30 -11.04
C PHE A 236 1.18 -8.63 -10.32
N GLU A 237 0.96 -9.69 -11.10
CA GLU A 237 0.58 -11.03 -10.65
C GLU A 237 1.45 -12.12 -11.30
#